data_AF-S7WDN3-F1
#
_entry.id   AF-S7WDN3-F1
#
_cell.length_a   1.000
_cell.length_b   1.000
_cell.length_c   1.000
_cell.angle_alpha   90.00
_cell.angle_beta   90.00
_cell.angle_gamma   90.00
#
_symmetry.space_group_name_H-M   'P 1'
#
loop_
_entity.id
_entity.type
_entity.pdbx_description
1 polymer ?
#
loop_
_entity_poly.entity_id
_entity_poly.type
_entity_poly.pdbx_seq_one_letter_code
_entity_poly.pdbx_strand_id
1 'polypeptide(L)'
;MEITHMRYFDLHDIIAEETMIETTFSIDKSLISEYIIDDHINLYYLKFLLENDHCSVINPLDSIRNELLAKADIVNVNNKSKEFFLLLTKLDEDEVFSIFADRASEFLKYIFLEDFNDDDQVNMDIKEKELYIKARKKYMEYNNFHKIFKKE
;
A
#
# COMPACT_ATOMS: atom_id res chain seq x y z
N MET A 1 4.13 16.55 -27.08
CA MET A 1 4.67 15.21 -26.81
C MET A 1 5.28 15.28 -25.42
N GLU A 2 4.49 14.96 -24.41
CA GLU A 2 4.99 14.92 -23.04
C GLU A 2 5.94 13.73 -22.93
N ILE A 3 7.16 13.99 -22.46
CA ILE A 3 8.08 12.94 -22.04
C ILE A 3 7.48 12.40 -20.75
N THR A 4 6.70 11.33 -20.84
CA THR A 4 6.37 10.49 -19.69
C THR A 4 7.69 9.93 -19.17
N HIS A 5 8.24 10.57 -18.14
CA HIS A 5 9.38 10.00 -17.41
C HIS A 5 8.99 8.57 -17.00
N MET A 6 9.69 7.60 -17.59
CA MET A 6 9.62 6.19 -17.20
C MET A 6 9.82 6.10 -15.68
N ARG A 7 8.74 5.80 -14.93
CA ARG A 7 8.76 5.50 -13.49
C ARG A 7 9.41 4.13 -13.19
N TYR A 8 10.42 3.71 -13.96
CA TYR A 8 11.03 2.38 -13.86
C TYR A 8 12.00 2.21 -12.68
N PHE A 9 12.19 3.23 -11.83
CA PHE A 9 13.21 3.22 -10.75
C PHE A 9 12.64 3.29 -9.32
N ASP A 10 11.31 3.25 -9.12
CA ASP A 10 10.79 3.12 -7.76
C ASP A 10 10.88 1.64 -7.33
N LEU A 11 11.68 1.37 -6.29
CA LEU A 11 11.86 0.03 -5.76
C LEU A 11 10.56 -0.58 -5.24
N HIS A 12 9.67 0.23 -4.66
CA HIS A 12 8.37 -0.25 -4.18
C HIS A 12 7.44 -0.60 -5.33
N ASP A 13 7.54 0.10 -6.46
CA ASP A 13 6.80 -0.28 -7.66
C ASP A 13 7.26 -1.63 -8.19
N ILE A 14 8.58 -1.88 -8.25
CA ILE A 14 9.16 -3.16 -8.67
C ILE A 14 8.71 -4.29 -7.74
N ILE A 15 8.85 -4.10 -6.43
CA ILE A 15 8.43 -5.09 -5.42
C ILE A 15 6.92 -5.38 -5.54
N ALA A 16 6.09 -4.37 -5.77
CA ALA A 16 4.66 -4.56 -5.98
C ALA A 16 4.35 -5.36 -7.26
N GLU A 17 5.09 -5.19 -8.35
CA GLU A 17 4.94 -6.01 -9.57
C GLU A 17 5.37 -7.47 -9.37
N GLU A 18 6.34 -7.72 -8.49
CA GLU A 18 6.82 -9.06 -8.12
C GLU A 18 6.00 -9.70 -6.97
N THR A 19 4.93 -9.05 -6.51
CA THR A 19 4.08 -9.62 -5.46
C THR A 19 3.18 -10.71 -6.06
N MET A 20 3.17 -11.87 -5.41
CA MET A 20 2.33 -13.01 -5.77
C MET A 20 0.88 -12.76 -5.32
N ILE A 21 -0.05 -12.82 -6.27
CA ILE A 21 -1.48 -12.55 -6.06
C ILE A 21 -2.29 -13.83 -6.26
N GLU A 22 -3.14 -14.13 -5.29
CA GLU A 22 -4.07 -15.25 -5.37
C GLU A 22 -5.11 -15.00 -6.48
N THR A 23 -5.25 -15.98 -7.38
CA THR A 23 -5.94 -15.79 -8.66
C THR A 23 -6.74 -17.04 -9.02
N THR A 24 -7.96 -16.85 -9.54
CA THR A 24 -8.71 -17.95 -10.16
C THR A 24 -8.52 -17.93 -11.67
N PHE A 25 -8.12 -19.06 -12.26
CA PHE A 25 -7.80 -19.15 -13.68
C PHE A 25 -8.97 -19.77 -14.45
N SER A 26 -9.34 -19.16 -15.57
CA SER A 26 -10.33 -19.70 -16.51
C SER A 26 -9.70 -20.55 -17.62
N ILE A 27 -8.38 -20.45 -17.78
CA ILE A 27 -7.58 -21.19 -18.77
C ILE A 27 -6.95 -22.47 -18.21
N ASP A 28 -6.47 -23.34 -19.10
CA ASP A 28 -5.61 -24.46 -18.72
C ASP A 28 -4.25 -23.95 -18.20
N LYS A 29 -4.00 -24.21 -16.91
CA LYS A 29 -2.80 -23.79 -16.20
C LYS A 29 -1.52 -24.47 -16.73
N SER A 30 -1.64 -25.58 -17.47
CA SER A 30 -0.48 -26.32 -17.98
C SER A 30 0.46 -25.48 -18.86
N LEU A 31 -0.07 -24.44 -19.53
CA LEU A 31 0.71 -23.57 -20.42
C LEU A 31 1.54 -22.51 -19.68
N ILE A 32 1.21 -22.21 -18.43
CA ILE A 32 1.83 -21.15 -17.62
C ILE A 32 2.24 -21.65 -16.24
N SER A 33 2.34 -22.97 -16.06
CA SER A 33 2.58 -23.60 -14.75
C SER A 33 3.91 -23.18 -14.12
N GLU A 34 4.88 -22.74 -14.91
CA GLU A 34 6.17 -22.24 -14.41
C GLU A 34 6.06 -20.88 -13.70
N TYR A 35 4.99 -20.13 -13.93
CA TYR A 35 4.72 -18.82 -13.33
C TYR A 35 3.70 -18.87 -12.19
N ILE A 36 3.12 -20.05 -11.91
CA ILE A 36 2.08 -20.24 -10.90
C ILE A 36 2.64 -21.02 -9.71
N ILE A 37 2.38 -20.54 -8.50
CA ILE A 37 2.66 -21.25 -7.25
C ILE A 37 1.37 -21.26 -6.42
N ASP A 38 0.80 -22.44 -6.16
CA ASP A 38 -0.43 -22.59 -5.34
C ASP A 38 -1.55 -21.61 -5.71
N ASP A 39 -1.87 -21.49 -7.00
CA ASP A 39 -2.86 -20.54 -7.54
C ASP A 39 -2.52 -19.05 -7.36
N HIS A 40 -1.26 -18.75 -7.07
CA HIS A 40 -0.72 -17.40 -7.06
C HIS A 40 0.15 -17.13 -8.29
N ILE A 41 0.12 -15.90 -8.78
CA ILE A 41 0.96 -15.41 -9.87
C ILE A 41 1.43 -13.98 -9.61
N ASN A 42 2.61 -13.61 -10.09
CA ASN A 42 3.11 -12.25 -9.96
C ASN A 42 2.20 -11.25 -10.67
N LEU A 43 1.99 -10.09 -10.03
CA LEU A 43 1.19 -8.99 -10.57
C LEU A 43 1.62 -8.57 -11.99
N TYR A 44 2.93 -8.62 -12.28
CA TYR A 44 3.47 -8.35 -13.61
C TYR A 44 2.81 -9.20 -14.71
N TYR A 45 2.73 -10.52 -14.52
CA TYR A 45 2.11 -11.44 -15.49
C TYR A 45 0.59 -11.42 -15.38
N LEU A 46 0.05 -11.20 -14.18
CA LEU A 46 -1.36 -11.16 -13.91
C LEU A 46 -2.09 -10.12 -14.78
N LYS A 47 -1.52 -8.93 -14.95
CA LYS A 47 -2.10 -7.87 -15.78
C LYS A 47 -2.42 -8.35 -17.20
N PHE A 48 -1.46 -9.03 -17.83
CA PHE A 48 -1.66 -9.60 -19.16
C PHE A 48 -2.78 -10.64 -19.17
N LEU A 49 -2.88 -11.49 -18.14
CA LEU A 49 -3.94 -12.49 -18.07
C LEU A 49 -5.33 -11.90 -17.80
N LEU A 50 -5.40 -10.83 -17.00
CA LEU A 50 -6.64 -10.09 -16.75
C LEU A 50 -7.15 -9.39 -18.01
N GLU A 51 -6.26 -8.74 -18.77
CA GLU A 51 -6.60 -8.07 -20.03
C GLU A 51 -7.17 -9.02 -21.10
N ASN A 52 -6.91 -10.33 -20.97
CA ASN A 52 -7.37 -11.36 -21.91
C ASN A 52 -8.48 -12.27 -21.31
N ASP A 53 -9.10 -11.88 -20.20
CA ASP A 53 -10.16 -12.66 -19.52
C ASP A 53 -9.74 -14.09 -19.15
N HIS A 54 -8.44 -14.31 -18.91
CA HIS A 54 -7.87 -15.63 -18.60
C HIS A 54 -7.86 -15.94 -17.10
N CYS A 55 -8.17 -14.96 -16.28
CA CYS A 55 -8.23 -15.11 -14.84
C CYS A 55 -9.08 -14.02 -14.19
N SER A 56 -9.33 -14.18 -12.88
CA SER A 56 -9.86 -13.14 -12.01
C SER A 56 -9.10 -13.12 -10.69
N VAL A 57 -8.99 -11.93 -10.11
CA VAL A 57 -8.24 -11.72 -8.87
C VAL A 57 -9.11 -11.98 -7.66
N ILE A 58 -8.57 -12.67 -6.66
CA ILE A 58 -9.14 -12.66 -5.31
C ILE A 58 -8.62 -11.39 -4.64
N ASN A 59 -9.48 -10.35 -4.57
CA ASN A 59 -9.05 -9.03 -4.12
C ASN A 59 -8.59 -9.08 -2.65
N PRO A 60 -7.33 -8.72 -2.33
CA PRO A 60 -6.82 -8.75 -0.95
C PRO A 60 -7.65 -7.93 0.03
N LEU A 61 -8.29 -6.87 -0.47
CA LEU A 61 -9.17 -6.01 0.30
C LEU A 61 -10.37 -6.78 0.87
N ASP A 62 -10.94 -7.73 0.13
CA ASP A 62 -12.17 -8.44 0.52
C ASP A 62 -12.03 -9.16 1.87
N SER A 63 -10.83 -9.65 2.17
CA SER A 63 -10.54 -10.36 3.42
C SER A 63 -10.49 -9.48 4.67
N ILE A 64 -10.39 -8.16 4.51
CA ILE A 64 -10.25 -7.20 5.63
C ILE A 64 -11.15 -5.96 5.49
N ARG A 65 -12.02 -5.94 4.48
CA ARG A 65 -12.81 -4.75 4.11
C ARG A 65 -13.68 -4.28 5.26
N ASN A 66 -14.39 -5.21 5.91
CA ASN A 66 -15.30 -4.88 7.00
C ASN A 66 -14.55 -4.32 8.22
N GLU A 67 -13.37 -4.85 8.52
CA GLU A 67 -12.52 -4.38 9.61
C GLU A 67 -11.99 -2.97 9.33
N LEU A 68 -11.58 -2.71 8.09
CA LEU A 68 -11.13 -1.38 7.64
C LEU A 68 -12.25 -0.34 7.75
N LEU A 69 -13.47 -0.69 7.31
CA LEU A 69 -14.64 0.18 7.42
C LEU A 69 -15.10 0.40 8.87
N ALA A 70 -14.91 -0.59 9.74
CA ALA A 70 -15.31 -0.48 11.15
C ALA A 70 -14.31 0.34 11.97
N LYS A 71 -13.01 0.06 11.83
CA LYS A 71 -11.94 0.78 12.51
C LYS A 71 -10.62 0.65 11.76
N ALA A 72 -10.35 1.62 10.90
CA ALA A 72 -9.29 1.51 9.93
C ALA A 72 -7.89 1.45 10.57
N ASP A 73 -7.60 2.18 11.64
CA ASP A 73 -6.25 2.32 12.22
C ASP A 73 -5.70 1.07 12.96
N ILE A 74 -6.59 0.20 13.41
CA ILE A 74 -6.20 -1.04 14.12
C ILE A 74 -5.86 -2.19 13.16
N VAL A 75 -6.29 -2.10 11.91
CA VAL A 75 -6.05 -3.16 10.92
C VAL A 75 -4.60 -3.10 10.48
N ASN A 76 -3.89 -4.22 10.64
CA ASN A 76 -2.52 -4.35 10.19
C ASN A 76 -2.48 -4.71 8.70
N VAL A 77 -2.45 -3.69 7.84
CA VAL A 77 -2.34 -3.89 6.39
C VAL A 77 -0.94 -4.36 5.98
N ASN A 78 0.09 -4.03 6.77
CA ASN A 78 1.47 -4.47 6.57
C ASN A 78 1.64 -6.00 6.67
N ASN A 79 0.79 -6.67 7.45
CA ASN A 79 0.73 -8.14 7.52
C ASN A 79 0.14 -8.78 6.26
N LYS A 80 -0.64 -8.03 5.46
CA LYS A 80 -1.17 -8.50 4.17
C LYS A 80 -0.16 -8.27 3.06
N SER A 81 0.39 -7.06 3.00
CA SER A 81 1.51 -6.71 2.12
C SER A 81 2.16 -5.42 2.65
N LYS A 82 3.48 -5.30 2.53
CA LYS A 82 4.16 -4.04 2.87
C LYS A 82 3.80 -2.94 1.87
N GLU A 83 3.41 -3.32 0.65
CA GLU A 83 3.00 -2.48 -0.47
C GLU A 83 1.47 -2.50 -0.66
N PHE A 84 0.69 -2.74 0.41
CA PHE A 84 -0.75 -3.00 0.33
C PHE A 84 -1.52 -1.98 -0.51
N PHE A 85 -1.41 -0.68 -0.23
CA PHE A 85 -2.16 0.32 -0.99
C PHE A 85 -1.64 0.48 -2.42
N LEU A 86 -0.33 0.34 -2.62
CA LEU A 86 0.25 0.38 -3.95
C LEU A 86 -0.25 -0.79 -4.83
N LEU A 87 -0.34 -1.97 -4.24
CA LEU A 87 -0.88 -3.16 -4.89
C LEU A 87 -2.37 -3.00 -5.20
N LEU A 88 -3.16 -2.50 -4.24
CA LEU A 88 -4.58 -2.27 -4.47
C LEU A 88 -4.81 -1.26 -5.60
N THR A 89 -4.07 -0.15 -5.67
CA THR A 89 -4.21 0.81 -6.78
C THR A 89 -3.90 0.23 -8.17
N LYS A 90 -3.22 -0.92 -8.26
CA LYS A 90 -2.96 -1.61 -9.53
C LYS A 90 -4.04 -2.63 -9.88
N LEU A 91 -4.95 -2.94 -8.95
CA LEU A 91 -6.00 -3.95 -9.08
C LEU A 91 -7.42 -3.35 -9.07
N ASP A 92 -7.64 -2.28 -8.29
CA ASP A 92 -8.93 -1.63 -8.07
C ASP A 92 -8.69 -0.17 -7.62
N GLU A 93 -9.38 0.82 -8.20
CA GLU A 93 -9.15 2.24 -7.91
C GLU A 93 -10.23 2.87 -7.02
N ASP A 94 -11.48 2.39 -7.06
CA ASP A 94 -12.63 3.19 -6.63
C ASP A 94 -12.76 3.31 -5.10
N GLU A 95 -12.44 2.26 -4.34
CA GLU A 95 -12.58 2.26 -2.87
C GLU A 95 -11.25 2.48 -2.11
N VAL A 96 -10.12 2.33 -2.81
CA VAL A 96 -8.78 2.33 -2.20
C VAL A 96 -8.44 3.70 -1.64
N PHE A 97 -8.76 4.76 -2.37
CA PHE A 97 -8.47 6.12 -1.93
C PHE A 97 -9.23 6.51 -0.66
N SER A 98 -10.52 6.15 -0.55
CA SER A 98 -11.31 6.46 0.65
C SER A 98 -10.75 5.75 1.88
N ILE A 99 -10.40 4.47 1.77
CA ILE A 99 -9.82 3.70 2.87
C ILE A 99 -8.46 4.29 3.28
N PHE A 100 -7.62 4.64 2.30
CA PHE A 100 -6.34 5.28 2.56
C PHE A 100 -6.53 6.63 3.26
N ALA A 101 -7.46 7.46 2.81
CA ALA A 101 -7.75 8.77 3.38
C ALA A 101 -8.26 8.67 4.83
N ASP A 102 -9.15 7.72 5.11
CA ASP A 102 -9.67 7.49 6.46
C ASP A 102 -8.54 7.07 7.42
N ARG A 103 -7.67 6.17 6.98
CA ARG A 103 -6.48 5.77 7.76
C ARG A 103 -5.47 6.91 7.91
N ALA A 104 -5.28 7.71 6.87
CA ALA A 104 -4.45 8.91 6.90
C ALA A 104 -4.99 9.96 7.89
N SER A 105 -6.29 10.02 8.11
CA SER A 105 -6.90 10.87 9.13
C SER A 105 -6.63 10.32 10.54
N GLU A 106 -6.79 9.01 10.74
CA GLU A 106 -6.65 8.38 12.05
C GLU A 106 -5.23 8.41 12.62
N PHE A 107 -4.20 8.22 11.78
CA PHE A 107 -2.83 8.31 12.27
C PHE A 107 -2.24 9.73 12.28
N LEU A 108 -3.02 10.76 11.89
CA LEU A 108 -2.60 12.16 11.98
C LEU A 108 -2.12 12.53 13.39
N LYS A 109 -2.73 11.93 14.42
CA LYS A 109 -2.33 12.07 15.83
C LYS A 109 -0.84 11.73 16.08
N TYR A 110 -0.27 10.79 15.34
CA TYR A 110 1.13 10.34 15.52
C TYR A 110 2.17 11.36 15.06
N ILE A 111 1.78 12.31 14.21
CA ILE A 111 2.65 13.42 13.79
C ILE A 111 3.08 14.25 15.01
N PHE A 112 2.20 14.38 16.00
CA PHE A 112 2.40 15.27 17.16
C PHE A 112 3.07 14.61 18.36
N LEU A 113 3.26 13.29 18.35
CA LEU A 113 3.89 12.56 19.45
C LEU A 113 5.33 13.05 19.68
N GLU A 114 5.81 13.08 20.92
CA GLU A 114 7.20 13.43 21.20
C GLU A 114 8.14 12.29 20.77
N ASP A 115 7.80 11.07 21.16
CA ASP A 115 8.48 9.84 20.76
C ASP A 115 7.66 9.09 19.71
N PHE A 116 8.33 8.54 18.70
CA PHE A 116 7.71 7.76 17.64
C PHE A 116 8.59 6.56 17.35
N ASN A 117 8.04 5.37 17.52
CA ASN A 117 8.77 4.12 17.44
C ASN A 117 8.18 3.19 16.35
N ASP A 118 8.71 1.97 16.27
CA ASP A 118 8.28 0.98 15.28
C ASP A 118 6.88 0.43 15.59
N ASP A 119 6.46 0.39 16.86
CA ASP A 119 5.13 -0.07 17.26
C ASP A 119 4.04 0.88 16.75
N ASP A 120 4.31 2.19 16.71
CA ASP A 120 3.38 3.20 16.17
C ASP A 120 3.11 3.03 14.67
N GLN A 121 4.00 2.33 13.95
CA GLN A 121 3.96 2.14 12.50
C GLN A 121 3.64 0.71 12.08
N VAL A 122 3.46 -0.21 13.05
CA VAL A 122 3.35 -1.64 12.78
C VAL A 122 2.17 -1.99 11.87
N ASN A 123 1.11 -1.19 11.94
CA ASN A 123 -0.12 -1.38 11.17
C ASN A 123 -0.11 -0.66 9.81
N MET A 124 0.93 0.11 9.49
CA MET A 124 1.00 0.94 8.29
C MET A 124 1.72 0.23 7.14
N ASP A 125 1.20 0.39 5.93
CA ASP A 125 1.95 0.03 4.72
C ASP A 125 3.06 1.06 4.43
N ILE A 126 3.85 0.83 3.38
CA ILE A 126 4.96 1.71 3.03
C ILE A 126 4.52 3.13 2.62
N LYS A 127 3.40 3.28 1.91
CA LYS A 127 2.94 4.59 1.43
C LYS A 127 2.38 5.43 2.57
N GLU A 128 1.69 4.80 3.52
CA GLU A 128 1.31 5.43 4.78
C GLU A 128 2.55 5.88 5.56
N LYS A 129 3.52 4.98 5.78
CA LYS A 129 4.78 5.32 6.48
C LYS A 129 5.50 6.51 5.84
N GLU A 130 5.64 6.52 4.52
CA GLU A 130 6.27 7.63 3.79
C GLU A 130 5.55 8.96 4.03
N LEU A 131 4.21 8.97 3.97
CA LEU A 131 3.40 10.16 4.22
C LEU A 131 3.64 10.68 5.64
N TYR A 132 3.57 9.80 6.64
CA TYR A 132 3.71 10.17 8.04
C TYR A 132 5.11 10.63 8.41
N ILE A 133 6.16 9.93 7.94
CA ILE A 133 7.55 10.34 8.20
C ILE A 133 7.82 11.74 7.63
N LYS A 134 7.32 12.03 6.42
CA LYS A 134 7.44 13.37 5.80
C LYS A 134 6.69 14.42 6.61
N ALA A 135 5.45 14.16 7.01
CA ALA A 135 4.64 15.09 7.80
C ALA A 135 5.26 15.36 9.18
N ARG A 136 5.70 14.32 9.88
CA ARG A 136 6.37 14.39 11.18
C ARG A 136 7.68 15.20 11.10
N LYS A 137 8.49 14.99 10.06
CA LYS A 137 9.68 15.80 9.83
C LYS A 137 9.36 17.29 9.76
N LYS A 138 8.30 17.67 9.04
CA LYS A 138 7.84 19.06 8.96
C LYS A 138 7.32 19.61 10.27
N TYR A 139 6.58 18.81 11.04
CA TYR A 139 6.16 19.20 12.38
C TYR A 139 7.36 19.43 13.33
N MET A 140 8.36 18.56 13.30
CA MET A 140 9.56 18.69 14.14
C MET A 140 10.40 19.92 13.77
N GLU A 141 10.52 20.23 12.47
CA GLU A 141 11.13 21.48 11.99
C GLU A 141 10.42 22.71 12.59
N TYR A 142 9.08 22.73 12.57
CA TYR A 142 8.27 23.80 13.16
C TYR A 142 8.40 23.87 14.69
N ASN A 143 8.31 22.74 15.38
CA ASN A 143 8.40 22.69 16.84
C ASN A 143 9.77 23.17 17.34
N ASN A 144 10.84 22.78 16.65
CA ASN A 144 12.19 23.24 16.96
C ASN A 144 12.33 24.75 16.73
N PHE A 145 11.79 25.27 15.63
CA PHE A 145 11.72 26.71 15.38
C PHE A 145 11.00 27.41 16.54
N HIS A 146 9.78 26.99 16.89
CA HIS A 146 9.00 27.57 17.98
C HIS A 146 9.71 27.55 19.34
N LYS A 147 10.40 26.45 19.68
CA LYS A 147 11.19 26.33 20.92
C LYS A 147 12.36 27.32 20.98
N ILE A 148 12.96 27.69 19.84
CA ILE A 148 14.02 28.72 19.79
C ILE A 148 13.46 30.09 20.20
N PHE A 149 12.26 30.45 19.72
CA PHE A 149 11.65 31.75 20.03
C PHE A 149 10.95 31.81 21.39
N LYS A 150 10.70 30.66 22.03
CA LYS A 150 10.17 30.59 23.41
C LYS A 150 11.25 30.66 24.50
N LYS A 151 12.54 30.78 24.15
CA LYS A 151 13.58 31.10 25.13
C LYS A 151 13.53 32.59 25.48
N GLU A 152 12.53 32.97 26.28
CA GLU A 152 12.51 34.16 27.15
C GLU A 152 12.08 33.73 28.56
#